data_AF-A0A660Z105-F1
#
_entry.id   AF-A0A660Z105-F1
#
_cell.length_a   1.000
_cell.length_b   1.000
_cell.length_c   1.000
_cell.angle_alpha   90.00
_cell.angle_beta   90.00
_cell.angle_gamma   90.00
#
_symmetry.space_group_name_H-M   'P 1'
#
loop_
_entity.id
_entity.type
_entity.pdbx_description
1 polymer ?
#
loop_
_entity_poly.entity_id
_entity_poly.type
_entity_poly.pdbx_seq_one_letter_code
_entity_poly.pdbx_strand_id
1 'polypeptide(L)'
;MKYLIVFLFSFMVTLFPQNYKKVKIFISNQFDLNKAAELSLDLEETSHDKNGNISLFVNDDEFSELQQSGLGYEILIDDWKAYYNSHPVLTEEQKALVKMESDMSFGVSGFNFGSMGGFYTFDEIVTDLDSMFQLYPNLITEKYSIGSSQEGRTIWAVKIANNPIINEDEPAVGFDA
;
A
#
# COMPACT_ATOMS: atom_id res chain seq x y z
N MET A 1 -59.56 -19.25 4.76
CA MET A 1 -58.36 -18.47 5.12
C MET A 1 -57.26 -18.82 4.14
N LYS A 2 -56.82 -17.87 3.32
CA LYS A 2 -55.83 -18.08 2.25
C LYS A 2 -54.49 -17.54 2.75
N TYR A 3 -53.55 -18.43 3.07
CA TYR A 3 -52.22 -18.02 3.53
C TYR A 3 -51.38 -17.61 2.32
N LEU A 4 -50.98 -16.34 2.28
CA LEU A 4 -50.05 -15.79 1.29
C LEU A 4 -48.62 -16.06 1.79
N ILE A 5 -47.93 -17.02 1.19
CA ILE A 5 -46.52 -17.29 1.44
C ILE A 5 -45.71 -16.31 0.58
N VAL A 6 -45.05 -15.34 1.22
CA VAL A 6 -44.10 -14.44 0.56
C VAL A 6 -42.72 -15.11 0.59
N PHE A 7 -42.21 -15.49 -0.58
CA PHE A 7 -40.86 -16.04 -0.72
C PHE A 7 -39.88 -14.86 -0.80
N LEU A 8 -39.12 -14.64 0.28
CA LEU A 8 -38.08 -13.63 0.33
C LEU A 8 -36.84 -14.16 -0.41
N PHE A 9 -36.64 -13.73 -1.66
CA PHE A 9 -35.45 -14.10 -2.43
C PHE A 9 -34.29 -13.21 -1.99
N SER A 10 -33.43 -13.74 -1.12
CA SER A 10 -32.17 -13.08 -0.73
C SER A 10 -31.21 -13.12 -1.93
N PHE A 11 -31.04 -11.98 -2.60
CA PHE A 11 -30.02 -11.83 -3.64
C PHE A 11 -28.64 -11.75 -2.97
N MET A 12 -27.91 -12.87 -2.93
CA MET A 12 -26.50 -12.83 -2.53
C MET A 12 -25.70 -12.27 -3.70
N VAL A 13 -25.26 -11.01 -3.56
CA VAL A 13 -24.22 -10.44 -4.40
C VAL A 13 -22.91 -11.08 -3.97
N THR A 14 -22.41 -12.05 -4.73
CA THR A 14 -21.04 -12.53 -4.57
C THR A 14 -20.11 -11.46 -5.12
N LEU A 15 -19.52 -10.66 -4.23
CA LEU A 15 -18.38 -9.82 -4.59
C LEU A 15 -17.20 -10.76 -4.83
N PHE A 16 -16.83 -10.95 -6.10
CA PHE A 16 -15.58 -11.63 -6.43
C PHE A 16 -14.42 -10.72 -5.98
N PRO A 17 -13.38 -11.26 -5.35
CA PRO A 17 -12.17 -10.48 -5.08
C PRO A 17 -11.60 -9.99 -6.40
N GLN A 18 -11.40 -8.68 -6.54
CA GLN A 18 -10.75 -8.08 -7.70
C GLN A 18 -9.29 -8.55 -7.77
N ASN A 19 -8.88 -9.00 -8.95
CA ASN A 19 -7.48 -9.20 -9.26
C ASN A 19 -6.91 -7.96 -9.95
N TYR A 20 -5.60 -7.75 -9.80
CA TYR A 20 -4.88 -6.69 -10.50
C TYR A 20 -3.85 -7.32 -11.44
N LYS A 21 -3.81 -6.79 -12.67
CA LYS A 21 -2.88 -7.18 -13.73
C LYS A 21 -1.96 -6.02 -14.04
N LYS A 22 -0.71 -6.31 -14.38
CA LYS A 22 0.15 -5.34 -15.05
C LYS A 22 0.13 -5.63 -16.54
N VAL A 23 -0.27 -4.65 -17.34
CA VAL A 23 -0.35 -4.78 -18.79
C VAL A 23 0.54 -3.75 -19.46
N LYS A 24 1.06 -4.11 -20.64
CA LYS A 24 1.63 -3.17 -21.60
C LYS A 24 0.63 -2.99 -22.74
N ILE A 25 0.21 -1.76 -22.98
CA ILE A 25 -0.60 -1.36 -24.12
C ILE A 25 0.33 -0.88 -25.24
N PHE A 26 0.17 -1.45 -26.43
CA PHE A 26 0.94 -1.06 -27.60
C PHE A 26 0.34 0.20 -28.23
N ILE A 27 1.16 1.26 -28.35
CA ILE A 27 0.76 2.53 -28.95
C ILE A 27 1.60 2.74 -30.21
N SER A 28 1.00 2.49 -31.39
CA SER A 28 1.74 2.58 -32.66
C SER A 28 1.49 3.89 -33.40
N ASN A 29 0.41 4.59 -33.08
CA ASN A 29 -0.03 5.81 -33.76
C ASN A 29 -0.98 6.65 -32.87
N GLN A 30 -1.38 7.82 -33.36
CA GLN A 30 -2.28 8.73 -32.64
C GLN A 30 -3.69 8.15 -32.39
N PHE A 31 -4.18 7.26 -33.26
CA PHE A 31 -5.48 6.63 -33.08
C PHE A 31 -5.47 5.68 -31.87
N ASP A 32 -4.41 4.88 -31.72
CA ASP A 32 -4.23 4.01 -30.56
C ASP A 32 -4.16 4.84 -29.26
N LEU A 33 -3.41 5.94 -29.29
CA LEU A 33 -3.28 6.84 -28.14
C LEU A 33 -4.62 7.47 -27.74
N ASN A 34 -5.38 7.99 -28.70
CA ASN A 34 -6.70 8.57 -28.42
C ASN A 34 -7.64 7.53 -27.82
N LYS A 35 -7.62 6.32 -28.36
CA LYS A 35 -8.43 5.21 -27.88
C LYS A 35 -8.06 4.77 -26.48
N ALA A 36 -6.77 4.74 -26.15
CA ALA A 36 -6.29 4.46 -24.80
C ALA A 36 -6.73 5.55 -23.80
N ALA A 37 -6.73 6.81 -24.23
CA ALA A 37 -7.17 7.95 -23.41
C ALA A 37 -8.69 8.00 -23.17
N GLU A 38 -9.49 7.31 -24.00
CA GLU A 38 -10.94 7.16 -23.82
C GLU A 38 -11.31 6.05 -22.82
N LEU A 39 -10.37 5.17 -22.47
CA LEU A 39 -10.60 4.13 -21.47
C LEU A 39 -10.56 4.72 -20.07
N SER A 40 -11.43 4.22 -19.18
CA SER A 40 -11.49 4.68 -17.79
C SER A 40 -10.45 3.95 -16.93
N LEU A 41 -9.18 4.04 -17.33
CA LEU A 41 -8.06 3.39 -16.64
C LEU A 41 -7.44 4.31 -15.60
N ASP A 42 -7.08 3.75 -14.45
CA ASP A 42 -6.20 4.43 -13.50
C ASP A 42 -4.80 4.65 -14.12
N LEU A 43 -4.31 5.89 -13.98
CA LEU A 43 -3.03 6.33 -14.55
C LEU A 43 -1.94 6.53 -13.49
N GLU A 44 -2.22 6.36 -12.20
CA GLU A 44 -1.33 6.73 -11.08
C GLU A 44 0.06 6.07 -11.17
N GLU A 45 0.13 4.81 -11.62
CA GLU A 45 1.39 4.04 -11.74
C GLU A 45 1.76 3.72 -13.21
N THR A 46 1.53 4.70 -14.09
CA THR A 46 1.80 4.55 -15.52
C THR A 46 3.25 4.83 -15.88
N SER A 47 3.85 3.93 -16.65
CA SER A 47 5.18 4.10 -17.25
C SER A 47 5.13 3.93 -18.76
N HIS A 48 6.12 4.46 -19.48
CA HIS A 48 6.24 4.30 -20.93
C HIS A 48 7.62 3.81 -21.33
N ASP A 49 7.69 2.96 -22.36
CA ASP A 49 8.96 2.53 -22.94
C ASP A 49 9.46 3.51 -24.03
N LYS A 50 10.67 3.25 -24.55
CA LYS A 50 11.29 4.08 -25.60
C LYS A 50 10.51 4.15 -26.90
N ASN A 51 9.59 3.21 -27.12
CA ASN A 51 8.73 3.15 -28.30
C ASN A 51 7.38 3.83 -28.05
N GLY A 52 7.14 4.37 -26.85
CA GLY A 52 5.89 5.02 -26.46
C GLY A 52 4.79 4.07 -26.01
N ASN A 53 5.08 2.77 -25.82
CA ASN A 53 4.10 1.84 -25.26
C ASN A 53 3.89 2.12 -23.79
N ILE A 54 2.66 1.99 -23.32
CA ILE A 54 2.24 2.35 -21.97
C ILE A 54 2.17 1.08 -21.12
N SER A 55 2.70 1.10 -19.90
CA SER A 55 2.57 0.00 -18.94
C SER A 55 1.95 0.51 -17.65
N LEU A 56 0.88 -0.14 -17.21
CA LEU A 56 0.08 0.26 -16.04
C LEU A 56 -0.53 -0.97 -15.36
N PHE A 57 -1.09 -0.75 -14.17
CA PHE A 57 -1.93 -1.74 -13.50
C PHE A 57 -3.39 -1.53 -13.88
N VAL A 58 -4.12 -2.63 -14.02
CA VAL A 58 -5.56 -2.63 -14.30
C VAL A 58 -6.24 -3.67 -13.42
N ASN A 59 -7.40 -3.33 -12.87
CA ASN A 59 -8.30 -4.30 -12.24
C ASN A 59 -9.06 -5.13 -13.30
N ASP A 60 -9.91 -6.07 -12.88
CA ASP A 60 -10.60 -6.97 -13.81
C ASP A 60 -11.60 -6.23 -14.72
N ASP A 61 -12.25 -5.16 -14.23
CA ASP A 61 -13.20 -4.35 -14.98
C ASP A 61 -12.47 -3.49 -16.04
N GLU A 62 -11.41 -2.79 -15.63
CA GLU A 62 -10.52 -2.01 -16.50
C GLU A 62 -9.87 -2.88 -17.58
N PHE A 63 -9.45 -4.10 -17.21
CA PHE A 63 -8.90 -5.05 -18.17
C PHE A 63 -9.97 -5.49 -19.19
N SER A 64 -11.22 -5.67 -18.76
CA SER A 64 -12.32 -5.97 -19.68
C SER A 64 -12.57 -4.83 -20.66
N GLU A 65 -12.53 -3.58 -20.21
CA GLU A 65 -12.63 -2.41 -21.10
C GLU A 65 -11.48 -2.38 -22.11
N LEU A 66 -10.25 -2.63 -21.66
CA LEU A 66 -9.08 -2.72 -22.55
C LEU A 66 -9.27 -3.80 -23.63
N GLN A 67 -9.76 -4.98 -23.25
CA GLN A 67 -10.05 -6.07 -24.19
C GLN A 67 -11.11 -5.67 -25.22
N GLN A 68 -12.19 -5.02 -24.77
CA GLN A 68 -13.29 -4.56 -25.64
C GLN A 68 -12.86 -3.42 -26.55
N SER A 69 -11.88 -2.63 -26.15
CA SER A 69 -11.29 -1.61 -27.01
C SER A 69 -10.69 -2.26 -28.26
N GLY A 70 -10.01 -3.40 -28.15
CA GLY A 70 -9.26 -4.00 -29.25
C GLY A 70 -7.91 -3.31 -29.54
N LEU A 71 -7.39 -2.52 -28.59
CA LEU A 71 -5.98 -2.14 -28.56
C LEU A 71 -5.11 -3.38 -28.40
N GLY A 72 -3.94 -3.38 -29.04
CA GLY A 72 -2.94 -4.41 -28.81
C GLY A 72 -2.37 -4.29 -27.40
N TYR A 73 -2.26 -5.40 -26.68
CA TYR A 73 -1.67 -5.42 -25.34
C TYR A 73 -0.88 -6.71 -25.07
N GLU A 74 -0.04 -6.67 -24.05
CA GLU A 74 0.71 -7.78 -23.47
C GLU A 74 0.46 -7.81 -21.95
N ILE A 75 0.18 -8.99 -21.40
CA ILE A 75 0.08 -9.17 -19.94
C ILE A 75 1.49 -9.39 -19.40
N LEU A 76 1.98 -8.44 -18.61
CA LEU A 76 3.30 -8.52 -17.96
C LEU A 76 3.20 -9.28 -16.62
N ILE A 77 2.11 -9.06 -15.88
CA ILE A 77 1.79 -9.75 -14.63
C ILE A 77 0.29 -10.07 -14.64
N ASP A 78 -0.06 -11.35 -14.58
CA ASP A 78 -1.46 -11.80 -14.67
C ASP A 78 -2.19 -11.81 -13.32
N ASP A 79 -1.47 -12.01 -12.23
CA ASP A 79 -1.98 -11.94 -10.86
C ASP A 79 -0.94 -11.23 -9.99
N TRP A 80 -1.22 -9.97 -9.67
CA TRP A 80 -0.34 -9.14 -8.86
C TRP A 80 -0.09 -9.75 -7.48
N LYS A 81 -1.12 -10.33 -6.84
CA LYS A 81 -0.99 -10.87 -5.49
C LYS A 81 -0.11 -12.12 -5.49
N ALA A 82 -0.31 -13.01 -6.45
CA ALA A 82 0.54 -14.19 -6.62
C ALA A 82 1.98 -13.79 -6.95
N TYR A 83 2.17 -12.81 -7.84
CA TYR A 83 3.48 -12.28 -8.19
C TYR A 83 4.19 -11.65 -6.98
N TYR A 84 3.52 -10.77 -6.23
CA TYR A 84 4.06 -10.16 -5.02
C TYR A 84 4.46 -11.21 -3.99
N ASN A 85 3.58 -12.19 -3.71
CA ASN A 85 3.86 -13.27 -2.76
C ASN A 85 4.99 -14.22 -3.18
N SER A 86 5.34 -14.25 -4.48
CA SER A 86 6.47 -15.04 -4.98
C SER A 86 7.84 -14.40 -4.73
N HIS A 87 7.88 -13.13 -4.31
CA HIS A 87 9.13 -12.46 -4.02
C HIS A 87 9.84 -13.13 -2.84
N PRO A 88 11.17 -13.27 -2.89
CA PRO A 88 11.92 -13.82 -1.78
C PRO A 88 11.78 -12.92 -0.56
N VAL A 89 11.40 -13.53 0.57
CA VAL A 89 11.38 -12.87 1.88
C VAL A 89 12.66 -13.23 2.62
N LEU A 90 13.25 -12.26 3.32
CA LEU A 90 14.45 -12.48 4.13
C LEU A 90 14.20 -13.57 5.17
N THR A 91 15.13 -14.52 5.29
CA THR A 91 15.15 -15.48 6.40
C THR A 91 15.49 -14.77 7.71
N GLU A 92 15.21 -15.41 8.85
CA GLU A 92 15.55 -14.85 10.16
C GLU A 92 17.07 -14.60 10.30
N GLU A 93 17.90 -15.45 9.71
CA GLU A 93 19.36 -15.27 9.68
C GLU A 93 19.74 -14.03 8.86
N GLN A 94 19.11 -13.84 7.69
CA GLN A 94 19.36 -12.67 6.85
C GLN A 94 18.91 -11.37 7.55
N LYS A 95 17.75 -11.39 8.21
CA LYS A 95 17.27 -10.26 9.03
C LYS A 95 18.25 -9.93 10.14
N ALA A 96 18.77 -10.94 10.85
CA ALA A 96 19.76 -10.75 11.90
C ALA A 96 21.05 -10.12 11.37
N LEU A 97 21.52 -10.55 10.19
CA LEU A 97 22.69 -9.98 9.54
C LEU A 97 22.48 -8.50 9.17
N VAL A 98 21.33 -8.14 8.59
CA VAL A 98 21.01 -6.74 8.26
C VAL A 98 20.97 -5.86 9.52
N LYS A 99 20.37 -6.36 10.61
CA LYS A 99 20.35 -5.63 11.89
C LYS A 99 21.74 -5.43 12.47
N MET A 100 22.60 -6.46 12.40
CA MET A 100 23.99 -6.37 12.83
C MET A 100 24.78 -5.36 11.99
N GLU A 101 24.63 -5.38 10.67
CA GLU A 101 25.30 -4.45 9.76
C GLU A 101 24.84 -2.99 10.01
N SER A 102 23.54 -2.78 10.23
CA SER A 102 22.99 -1.47 10.58
C SER A 102 23.59 -0.89 11.86
N ASP A 103 23.71 -1.72 12.90
CA ASP A 103 24.30 -1.33 14.17
C ASP A 103 25.80 -0.99 14.01
N MET A 104 26.54 -1.83 13.30
CA MET A 104 27.98 -1.63 13.09
C MET A 104 28.31 -0.41 12.22
N SER A 105 27.52 -0.17 11.16
CA SER A 105 27.80 0.88 10.19
C SER A 105 27.23 2.24 10.58
N PHE A 106 26.09 2.26 11.28
CA PHE A 106 25.34 3.48 11.55
C PHE A 106 25.00 3.69 13.04
N GLY A 107 25.28 2.72 13.91
CA GLY A 107 24.82 2.76 15.30
C GLY A 107 23.30 2.68 15.43
N VAL A 108 22.60 2.23 14.38
CA VAL A 108 21.15 2.14 14.34
C VAL A 108 20.73 0.72 14.67
N SER A 109 20.15 0.57 15.85
CA SER A 109 19.59 -0.67 16.38
C SER A 109 18.14 -0.45 16.87
N GLY A 110 17.51 -1.50 17.40
CA GLY A 110 16.16 -1.40 17.98
C GLY A 110 14.99 -1.54 17.00
N PHE A 111 15.24 -1.56 15.69
CA PHE A 111 14.20 -1.82 14.68
C PHE A 111 13.99 -3.32 14.43
N ASN A 112 12.83 -3.65 13.86
CA ASN A 112 12.48 -4.98 13.37
C ASN A 112 11.92 -4.92 11.94
N PHE A 113 11.75 -6.08 11.32
CA PHE A 113 11.06 -6.22 10.05
C PHE A 113 9.59 -6.51 10.30
N GLY A 114 8.71 -5.85 9.57
CA GLY A 114 7.27 -6.11 9.65
C GLY A 114 6.84 -7.32 8.82
N SER A 115 5.58 -7.73 9.01
CA SER A 115 5.04 -8.93 8.36
C SER A 115 4.63 -8.72 6.89
N MET A 116 4.53 -7.47 6.43
CA MET A 116 4.11 -7.13 5.06
C MET A 116 5.32 -7.04 4.13
N GLY A 117 5.90 -8.19 3.78
CA GLY A 117 7.07 -8.26 2.90
C GLY A 117 8.34 -7.64 3.50
N GLY A 118 8.41 -7.56 4.84
CA GLY A 118 9.48 -6.89 5.57
C GLY A 118 9.12 -5.48 6.03
N PHE A 119 8.05 -4.87 5.50
CA PHE A 119 7.49 -3.61 5.97
C PHE A 119 6.43 -3.84 7.05
N TYR A 120 6.20 -2.83 7.88
CA TYR A 120 5.14 -2.86 8.88
C TYR A 120 3.76 -2.68 8.26
N THR A 121 2.79 -3.44 8.76
CA THR A 121 1.38 -3.08 8.65
C THR A 121 1.08 -1.86 9.50
N PHE A 122 -0.09 -1.24 9.29
CA PHE A 122 -0.54 -0.13 10.13
C PHE A 122 -0.62 -0.51 11.62
N ASP A 123 -1.15 -1.69 11.96
CA ASP A 123 -1.27 -2.10 13.36
C ASP A 123 0.10 -2.38 13.99
N GLU A 124 1.04 -2.92 13.21
CA GLU A 124 2.42 -3.12 13.65
C GLU A 124 3.12 -1.79 13.92
N ILE A 125 3.01 -0.78 13.03
CA ILE A 125 3.67 0.51 13.26
C ILE A 125 3.08 1.23 14.49
N VAL A 126 1.76 1.11 14.71
CA VAL A 126 1.09 1.65 15.90
C VAL A 126 1.60 0.98 17.17
N THR A 127 1.84 -0.33 17.13
CA THR A 127 2.41 -1.10 18.25
C THR A 127 3.89 -0.77 18.46
N ASP A 128 4.63 -0.51 17.39
CA ASP A 128 6.04 -0.11 17.46
C ASP A 128 6.20 1.26 18.14
N LEU A 129 5.29 2.21 17.89
CA LEU A 129 5.26 3.50 18.61
C LEU A 129 5.09 3.34 20.13
N ASP A 130 4.26 2.38 20.58
CA ASP A 130 4.14 2.06 22.01
C ASP A 130 5.43 1.48 22.58
N SER A 131 6.07 0.60 21.81
CA SER A 131 7.35 -0.02 22.19
C SER A 131 8.46 1.03 22.28
N MET A 132 8.49 2.00 21.35
CA MET A 132 9.42 3.13 21.38
C MET A 132 9.25 3.96 22.66
N PHE A 133 8.02 4.28 23.07
CA PHE A 133 7.77 4.99 24.32
C PHE A 133 8.21 4.17 25.54
N GLN A 134 7.91 2.88 25.56
CA GLN A 134 8.31 2.01 26.67
C GLN A 134 9.84 1.93 26.82
N LEU A 135 10.57 1.89 25.72
CA LEU A 135 12.04 1.79 25.71
C LEU A 135 12.73 3.14 25.94
N TYR A 136 12.15 4.23 25.46
CA TYR A 136 12.77 5.56 25.45
C TYR A 136 11.85 6.66 25.98
N PRO A 137 11.26 6.53 27.19
CA PRO A 137 10.23 7.46 27.68
C PRO A 137 10.72 8.90 27.89
N ASN A 138 12.04 9.11 27.94
CA ASN A 138 12.67 10.43 28.06
C ASN A 138 13.01 11.05 26.69
N LEU A 139 12.77 10.36 25.58
CA LEU A 139 13.06 10.85 24.23
C LEU A 139 11.81 10.97 23.35
N ILE A 140 10.75 10.25 23.67
CA ILE A 140 9.50 10.23 22.91
C ILE A 140 8.30 10.30 23.87
N THR A 141 7.18 10.88 23.42
CA THR A 141 5.90 10.82 24.14
C THR A 141 5.19 9.49 23.91
N GLU A 142 4.19 9.18 24.75
CA GLU A 142 3.13 8.27 24.32
C GLU A 142 2.53 8.78 23.00
N LYS A 143 2.10 7.86 22.13
CA LYS A 143 1.38 8.25 20.92
C LYS A 143 0.07 8.94 21.31
N TYR A 144 -0.28 10.01 20.62
CA TYR A 144 -1.53 10.73 20.81
C TYR A 144 -2.25 10.91 19.47
N SER A 145 -3.58 11.03 19.52
CA SER A 145 -4.38 11.22 18.32
C SER A 145 -4.36 12.69 17.88
N ILE A 146 -4.22 12.91 16.58
CA ILE A 146 -4.40 14.23 15.94
C ILE A 146 -5.67 14.29 15.07
N GLY A 147 -6.50 13.26 15.14
CA GLY A 147 -7.74 13.15 14.38
C GLY A 147 -8.01 11.75 13.87
N SER A 148 -8.90 11.67 12.88
CA SER A 148 -9.27 10.42 12.21
C SER A 148 -9.27 10.60 10.69
N SER A 149 -8.94 9.53 9.98
CA SER A 149 -9.06 9.47 8.53
C SER A 149 -10.52 9.43 8.09
N GLN A 150 -10.77 9.53 6.78
CA GLN A 150 -12.12 9.43 6.20
C GLN A 150 -12.81 8.10 6.51
N GLU A 151 -12.04 7.01 6.63
CA GLU A 151 -12.54 5.68 7.00
C GLU A 151 -12.60 5.48 8.53
N GLY A 152 -12.37 6.53 9.32
CA GLY A 152 -12.46 6.49 10.77
C GLY A 152 -11.25 5.86 11.48
N ARG A 153 -10.12 5.64 10.79
CA ARG A 153 -8.88 5.18 11.47
C ARG A 153 -8.23 6.34 12.22
N THR A 154 -7.71 6.08 13.41
CA THR A 154 -7.02 7.11 14.20
C THR A 154 -5.72 7.50 13.53
N ILE A 155 -5.46 8.82 13.43
CA ILE A 155 -4.17 9.35 12.98
C ILE A 155 -3.32 9.59 14.23
N TRP A 156 -2.19 8.90 14.32
CA TRP A 156 -1.29 8.92 15.47
C TRP A 156 -0.11 9.85 15.24
N ALA A 157 0.28 10.57 16.28
CA ALA A 157 1.49 11.37 16.33
C ALA A 157 2.27 11.09 17.61
N VAL A 158 3.57 11.35 17.56
CA VAL A 158 4.49 11.32 18.70
C VAL A 158 5.34 12.58 18.64
N LYS A 159 5.82 13.05 19.80
CA LYS A 159 6.84 14.09 19.87
C LYS A 159 8.15 13.46 20.30
N ILE A 160 9.23 13.77 19.59
CA ILE A 160 10.60 13.38 19.94
C ILE A 160 11.36 14.62 20.41
N ALA A 161 11.89 14.59 21.62
CA ALA A 161 12.68 15.68 22.21
C ALA A 161 13.53 15.16 23.38
N ASN A 162 14.53 15.91 23.82
CA ASN A 162 15.28 15.64 25.06
C ASN A 162 14.42 15.76 26.33
N ASN A 163 13.37 16.59 26.32
CA ASN A 163 12.33 16.67 27.36
C ASN A 163 10.92 16.59 26.75
N PRO A 164 10.44 15.38 26.36
CA PRO A 164 9.24 15.24 25.55
C PRO A 164 7.96 15.74 26.23
N ILE A 165 7.89 15.70 27.56
CA ILE A 165 6.73 16.10 28.37
C ILE A 165 6.59 17.62 28.50
N ILE A 166 7.68 18.38 28.35
CA ILE A 166 7.69 19.83 28.54
C ILE A 166 7.68 20.51 27.17
N ASN A 167 6.86 21.56 27.02
CA ASN A 167 6.96 22.44 25.85
C ASN A 167 8.02 23.51 26.12
N GLU A 168 9.21 23.31 25.57
CA GLU A 168 10.35 24.22 25.72
C GLU A 168 10.31 25.29 24.63
N ASP A 169 10.99 26.42 24.87
CA ASP A 169 11.15 27.49 23.89
C ASP A 169 12.26 27.12 22.88
N GLU A 170 12.00 26.07 22.11
CA GLU A 170 12.90 25.53 21.09
C GLU A 170 12.18 25.43 19.73
N PRO A 171 12.91 25.57 18.61
CA PRO A 171 12.33 25.33 17.29
C PRO A 171 11.82 23.88 17.14
N ALA A 172 10.65 23.73 16.52
CA ALA A 172 10.06 22.43 16.21
C ALA A 172 9.94 22.22 14.70
N VAL A 173 10.06 20.97 14.26
CA VAL A 173 9.84 20.54 12.87
C VAL A 173 8.83 19.40 12.87
N GLY A 174 7.85 19.48 11.98
CA GLY A 174 6.90 18.39 11.71
C GLY A 174 7.42 17.49 10.61
N PHE A 175 7.28 16.18 10.80
CA PHE A 175 7.51 15.16 9.79
C PHE A 175 6.26 14.32 9.63
N ASP A 176 5.85 14.10 8.39
CA ASP A 176 4.75 13.22 7.99
C ASP A 176 5.21 12.30 6.83
N ALA A 177 4.62 11.12 6.73
CA ALA A 177 4.89 10.08 5.74
C ALA A 177 3.65 9.23 5.49
#